data_AF-A0A5J5CZH6-F1
#
_entry.id   AF-A0A5J5CZH6-F1
#
_cell.length_a   1.000
_cell.length_b   1.000
_cell.length_c   1.000
_cell.angle_alpha   90.00
_cell.angle_beta   90.00
_cell.angle_gamma   90.00
#
_symmetry.space_group_name_H-M   'P 1'
#
loop_
_entity.id
_entity.type
_entity.pdbx_description
1 polymer ?
#
loop_
_entity_poly.entity_id
_entity_poly.type
_entity_poly.pdbx_seq_one_letter_code
_entity_poly.pdbx_strand_id
1 'polypeptide(L)'
;MAEQIMFTQDNRDRIQAVENSFGPKGKPLSKPGRVLIGEGRLMKLSRRGPQPKVFFLFNDVLVYGSIILNGRWNKKQKIISLEEIQLEDLEDSLTMRNQWLIRTPYKSFYVSAASYEEKRAWMEHIEDWREEEEAEEQMEDHDPSRWMETLMDP
;
A
#
# COMPACT_ATOMS: atom_id res chain seq x y z
N MET A 1 16.74 1.43 -6.81
CA MET A 1 17.01 0.58 -5.62
C MET A 1 15.95 -0.51 -5.43
N ALA A 2 14.66 -0.22 -5.63
CA ALA A 2 13.59 -1.23 -5.59
C ALA A 2 13.79 -2.40 -6.57
N GLU A 3 14.28 -2.14 -7.79
CA GLU A 3 14.58 -3.18 -8.80
C GLU A 3 15.55 -4.27 -8.30
N GLN A 4 16.60 -3.89 -7.58
CA GLN A 4 17.57 -4.86 -7.03
C GLN A 4 16.91 -5.74 -5.96
N ILE A 5 15.96 -5.18 -5.20
CA ILE A 5 15.25 -5.84 -4.10
C ILE A 5 14.18 -6.81 -4.63
N MET A 6 13.50 -6.46 -5.74
CA MET A 6 12.47 -7.28 -6.40
C MET A 6 12.91 -8.73 -6.63
N PHE A 7 14.16 -8.92 -7.06
CA PHE A 7 14.70 -10.23 -7.42
C PHE A 7 15.40 -10.97 -6.27
N THR A 8 15.47 -10.36 -5.07
CA THR A 8 16.10 -11.03 -3.93
C THR A 8 15.24 -12.18 -3.42
N GLN A 9 15.90 -13.27 -3.01
CA GLN A 9 15.23 -14.37 -2.32
C GLN A 9 14.57 -13.87 -1.02
N ASP A 10 15.20 -12.91 -0.34
CA ASP A 10 14.66 -12.25 0.84
C ASP A 10 13.29 -11.61 0.59
N ASN A 11 13.13 -10.84 -0.49
CA ASN A 11 11.83 -10.27 -0.84
C ASN A 11 10.78 -11.36 -1.06
N ARG A 12 11.09 -12.42 -1.81
CA ARG A 12 10.15 -13.53 -2.04
C ARG A 12 9.71 -14.20 -0.74
N ASP A 13 10.66 -14.47 0.15
CA ASP A 13 10.39 -15.11 1.44
C ASP A 13 9.52 -14.22 2.34
N ARG A 14 9.79 -12.90 2.34
CA ARG A 14 8.98 -11.91 3.06
C ARG A 14 7.55 -11.83 2.53
N ILE A 15 7.35 -11.79 1.21
CA ILE A 15 6.01 -11.80 0.59
C ILE A 15 5.27 -13.10 0.93
N GLN A 16 5.96 -14.24 0.86
CA GLN A 16 5.38 -15.54 1.19
C GLN A 16 4.96 -15.63 2.67
N ALA A 17 5.73 -15.03 3.58
CA ALA A 17 5.37 -14.94 4.99
C ALA A 17 4.06 -14.14 5.19
N VAL A 18 3.89 -13.02 4.47
CA VAL A 18 2.66 -12.23 4.49
C VAL A 18 1.47 -13.06 4.00
N GLU A 19 1.59 -13.75 2.87
CA GLU A 19 0.53 -14.64 2.35
C GLU A 19 0.13 -15.71 3.37
N ASN A 20 1.12 -16.41 3.91
CA ASN A 20 0.91 -17.49 4.88
C ASN A 20 0.20 -16.99 6.14
N SER A 21 0.43 -15.73 6.53
CA SER A 21 -0.25 -15.12 7.69
C SER A 21 -1.77 -15.03 7.50
N PHE A 22 -2.28 -14.93 6.26
CA PHE A 22 -3.72 -14.92 5.97
C PHE A 22 -4.34 -16.30 5.85
N GLY A 23 -3.50 -17.35 5.88
CA GLY A 23 -3.90 -18.74 5.76
C GLY A 23 -4.58 -19.09 4.44
N PRO A 24 -5.25 -20.25 4.36
CA PRO A 24 -5.78 -20.80 3.10
C PRO A 24 -6.87 -19.94 2.43
N LYS A 25 -7.45 -18.98 3.15
CA LYS A 25 -8.46 -18.05 2.63
C LYS A 25 -7.86 -16.72 2.15
N GLY A 26 -6.56 -16.53 2.32
CA GLY A 26 -5.82 -15.41 1.75
C GLY A 26 -5.76 -15.51 0.23
N LYS A 27 -5.75 -14.35 -0.41
CA LYS A 27 -5.44 -14.19 -1.83
C LYS A 27 -3.92 -14.13 -1.99
N PRO A 28 -3.38 -14.70 -3.09
CA PRO A 28 -1.97 -14.58 -3.43
C PRO A 28 -1.55 -13.11 -3.58
N LEU A 29 -0.37 -12.82 -3.05
CA LEU A 29 0.34 -11.56 -3.13
C LEU A 29 1.63 -11.71 -3.95
N SER A 30 2.22 -12.90 -4.07
CA SER A 30 3.40 -13.13 -4.89
C SER A 30 3.11 -12.85 -6.37
N LYS A 31 3.78 -11.84 -6.92
CA LYS A 31 3.72 -11.45 -8.34
C LYS A 31 5.10 -11.02 -8.81
N PRO A 32 5.45 -11.23 -10.10
CA PRO A 32 6.63 -10.62 -10.69
C PRO A 32 6.64 -9.12 -10.44
N GLY A 33 7.80 -8.61 -10.02
CA GLY A 33 8.00 -7.19 -9.77
C GLY A 33 7.43 -6.62 -8.46
N ARG A 34 6.70 -7.40 -7.67
CA ARG A 34 6.18 -6.92 -6.40
C ARG A 34 7.24 -6.96 -5.30
N VAL A 35 7.31 -5.89 -4.50
CA VAL A 35 8.23 -5.74 -3.35
C VAL A 35 7.46 -5.43 -2.10
N LEU A 36 7.81 -6.08 -0.99
CA LEU A 36 7.33 -5.64 0.33
C LEU A 36 8.20 -4.47 0.83
N ILE A 37 7.59 -3.27 0.89
CA ILE A 37 8.24 -2.04 1.33
C ILE A 37 8.21 -1.92 2.85
N GLY A 38 7.03 -2.14 3.46
CA GLY A 38 6.85 -1.97 4.89
C GLY A 38 5.75 -2.82 5.48
N GLU A 39 5.85 -3.11 6.77
CA GLU A 39 4.80 -3.78 7.54
C GLU A 39 4.62 -3.10 8.90
N GLY A 40 3.40 -3.08 9.41
CA GLY A 40 3.11 -2.39 10.66
C GLY A 40 1.71 -2.64 11.19
N ARG A 41 1.49 -2.27 12.45
CA ARG A 41 0.18 -2.33 13.09
C ARG A 41 -0.38 -0.92 13.22
N LEU A 42 -1.51 -0.67 12.55
CA LEU A 42 -2.20 0.62 12.62
C LEU A 42 -3.56 0.46 13.29
N MET A 43 -4.02 1.54 13.90
CA MET A 43 -5.35 1.63 14.47
C MET A 43 -6.30 2.17 13.42
N LYS A 44 -7.15 1.30 12.87
CA LYS A 44 -8.15 1.68 11.90
C LYS A 44 -9.42 2.14 12.61
N LEU A 45 -9.84 3.38 12.42
CA LEU A 45 -11.13 3.84 12.91
C LEU A 45 -12.26 3.21 12.09
N SER A 46 -13.25 2.68 12.80
CA SER A 46 -14.43 2.04 12.24
C SER A 46 -15.68 2.55 12.94
N ARG A 47 -16.86 2.18 12.43
CA ARG A 47 -18.14 2.47 13.10
C ARG A 47 -18.22 1.90 14.54
N ARG A 48 -17.39 0.91 14.87
CA ARG A 48 -17.30 0.28 16.20
C ARG A 48 -16.15 0.82 17.05
N GLY A 49 -15.55 1.95 16.65
CA GLY A 49 -14.38 2.53 17.29
C GLY A 49 -13.05 2.09 16.64
N PRO A 50 -11.91 2.48 17.26
CA PRO A 50 -10.57 2.09 16.83
C PRO A 50 -10.38 0.58 16.89
N GLN A 51 -9.81 0.01 15.83
CA GLN A 51 -9.59 -1.43 15.70
C GLN A 51 -8.16 -1.69 15.23
N PRO A 52 -7.34 -2.47 15.95
CA PRO A 52 -6.02 -2.83 15.48
C PRO A 52 -6.13 -3.67 14.20
N LYS A 53 -5.26 -3.36 13.25
CA LYS A 53 -5.12 -4.04 11.97
C LYS A 53 -3.64 -4.15 11.64
N VAL A 54 -3.27 -5.24 11.00
CA VAL A 54 -1.97 -5.32 10.33
C VAL A 54 -2.10 -4.67 8.96
N PHE A 55 -1.09 -3.92 8.56
CA PHE A 55 -0.93 -3.32 7.25
C PHE A 55 0.41 -3.76 6.67
N PHE A 56 0.43 -3.99 5.37
CA PHE A 56 1.59 -4.33 4.56
C PHE A 56 1.58 -3.43 3.33
N LEU A 57 2.62 -2.62 3.15
CA LEU A 57 2.81 -1.80 1.97
C LEU A 57 3.67 -2.55 0.97
N PHE A 58 3.13 -2.79 -0.22
CA PHE A 58 3.90 -3.20 -1.37
C PHE A 58 4.09 -2.00 -2.29
N ASN A 59 5.01 -2.12 -3.25
CA ASN A 59 5.25 -1.07 -4.25
C ASN A 59 4.05 -0.79 -5.17
N ASP A 60 3.05 -1.68 -5.24
CA ASP A 60 1.89 -1.52 -6.11
C ASP A 60 0.54 -1.63 -5.37
N VAL A 61 0.53 -2.17 -4.15
CA VAL A 61 -0.69 -2.39 -3.37
C VAL A 61 -0.51 -2.15 -1.88
N LEU A 62 -1.56 -1.64 -1.23
CA LEU A 62 -1.71 -1.67 0.21
C LEU A 62 -2.57 -2.87 0.63
N VAL A 63 -2.04 -3.73 1.50
CA VAL A 63 -2.75 -4.89 2.04
C VAL A 63 -3.01 -4.72 3.53
N TYR A 64 -4.22 -5.00 3.99
CA TYR A 64 -4.51 -4.97 5.43
C TYR A 64 -5.50 -6.05 5.89
N GLY A 65 -5.45 -6.35 7.18
CA GLY A 65 -6.19 -7.47 7.77
C GLY A 65 -6.49 -7.31 9.26
N SER A 66 -7.46 -8.08 9.73
CA SER A 66 -7.74 -8.24 11.16
C SER A 66 -6.79 -9.24 11.78
N ILE A 67 -6.05 -8.79 12.79
CA ILE A 67 -5.15 -9.61 13.59
C ILE A 67 -5.98 -10.60 14.41
N ILE A 68 -5.57 -11.87 14.42
CA ILE A 68 -6.15 -12.95 15.23
C ILE A 68 -5.04 -13.79 15.89
N LEU A 69 -5.42 -14.65 16.82
CA LEU A 69 -4.54 -15.64 17.46
C LEU A 69 -3.22 -15.02 17.97
N ASN A 70 -3.32 -13.97 18.80
CA ASN A 70 -2.19 -13.24 19.39
C ASN A 70 -1.19 -12.64 18.38
N GLY A 71 -1.61 -12.32 17.15
CA GLY A 71 -0.72 -11.72 16.16
C GLY A 71 -0.12 -12.72 15.17
N ARG A 72 -0.37 -14.02 15.35
CA ARG A 72 0.19 -15.06 14.49
C ARG A 72 -0.55 -15.22 13.16
N TRP A 73 -1.84 -14.86 13.12
CA TRP A 73 -2.68 -15.05 11.94
C TRP A 73 -3.49 -13.80 11.65
N ASN A 74 -3.89 -13.64 10.39
CA ASN A 74 -4.65 -12.52 9.88
C ASN A 74 -5.89 -13.01 9.13
N LYS A 75 -6.98 -12.25 9.20
CA LYS A 75 -8.22 -12.55 8.46
C LYS A 75 -8.82 -11.30 7.84
N LYS A 76 -9.79 -11.50 6.95
CA LYS A 76 -10.48 -10.41 6.23
C LYS A 76 -9.47 -9.55 5.45
N GLN A 77 -8.58 -10.22 4.71
CA GLN A 77 -7.62 -9.56 3.84
C GLN A 77 -8.32 -8.58 2.91
N LYS A 78 -7.74 -7.40 2.79
CA LYS A 78 -8.11 -6.36 1.84
C LYS A 78 -6.84 -5.97 1.10
N ILE A 79 -6.95 -5.87 -0.22
CA ILE A 79 -5.88 -5.49 -1.13
C ILE A 79 -6.46 -4.29 -1.89
N ILE A 80 -5.74 -3.18 -1.90
CA ILE A 80 -6.12 -1.92 -2.55
C ILE A 80 -4.93 -1.52 -3.44
N SER A 81 -5.19 -1.16 -4.69
CA SER A 81 -4.15 -0.60 -5.57
C SER A 81 -3.69 0.75 -5.02
N LEU A 82 -2.39 1.06 -5.10
CA LEU A 82 -1.92 2.40 -4.70
C LEU A 82 -2.53 3.51 -5.58
N GLU A 83 -2.82 3.18 -6.85
CA GLU A 83 -3.52 4.06 -7.80
C GLU A 83 -4.86 4.58 -7.26
N GLU A 84 -5.58 3.71 -6.56
CA GLU A 84 -6.90 3.99 -5.98
C GLU A 84 -6.81 4.78 -4.66
N ILE A 85 -5.61 5.02 -4.11
CA ILE A 85 -5.44 5.61 -2.77
C ILE A 85 -5.12 7.09 -2.86
N GLN A 86 -5.99 7.92 -2.29
CA GLN A 86 -5.68 9.31 -1.98
C GLN A 86 -5.49 9.47 -0.46
N LEU A 87 -4.45 10.20 -0.08
CA LEU A 87 -4.14 10.49 1.31
C LEU A 87 -4.58 11.91 1.69
N GLU A 88 -5.01 12.07 2.93
CA GLU A 88 -5.17 13.39 3.56
C GLU A 88 -4.55 13.33 4.95
N ASP A 89 -3.55 14.19 5.16
CA ASP A 89 -2.93 14.41 6.46
C ASP A 89 -3.94 15.06 7.42
N LEU A 90 -3.93 14.61 8.68
CA LEU A 90 -4.75 15.18 9.74
C LEU A 90 -3.85 15.69 10.85
N GLU A 91 -4.09 16.93 11.25
CA GLU A 91 -3.43 17.54 12.39
C GLU A 91 -3.77 16.82 13.69
N ASP A 92 -2.79 16.75 14.57
CA ASP A 92 -2.94 16.17 15.89
C ASP A 92 -3.88 17.01 16.77
N SER A 93 -4.65 16.31 17.59
CA SER A 93 -5.49 16.89 18.64
C SER A 93 -5.13 16.29 20.01
N LEU A 94 -5.81 16.73 21.06
CA LEU A 94 -5.58 16.24 22.42
C LEU A 94 -5.82 14.74 22.57
N THR A 95 -6.71 14.15 21.78
CA THR A 95 -7.14 12.75 21.91
C THR A 95 -6.84 11.89 20.68
N MET A 96 -6.49 12.52 19.56
CA MET A 96 -6.23 11.86 18.29
C MET A 96 -4.89 12.35 17.76
N ARG A 97 -3.92 11.43 17.64
CA ARG A 97 -2.58 11.73 17.16
C ARG A 97 -2.18 10.80 16.04
N ASN A 98 -1.24 11.25 15.22
CA ASN A 98 -0.62 10.50 14.13
C ASN A 98 -1.67 9.90 13.19
N GLN A 99 -2.71 10.66 12.85
CA GLN A 99 -3.82 10.20 12.01
C GLN A 99 -3.70 10.70 10.57
N TRP A 100 -4.24 9.92 9.64
CA TRP A 100 -4.48 10.34 8.27
C TRP A 100 -5.69 9.59 7.71
N LEU A 101 -6.29 10.16 6.67
CA LEU A 101 -7.40 9.55 5.95
C LEU A 101 -6.88 8.84 4.69
N ILE A 102 -7.22 7.57 4.56
CA ILE A 102 -7.06 6.83 3.30
C ILE A 102 -8.42 6.88 2.60
N ARG A 103 -8.48 7.53 1.44
CA ARG A 103 -9.64 7.53 0.55
C ARG A 103 -9.42 6.55 -0.59
N THR A 104 -10.46 5.78 -0.90
CA THR A 104 -10.52 4.94 -2.11
C THR A 104 -11.92 5.05 -2.73
N PRO A 105 -12.12 4.68 -4.01
CA PRO A 105 -13.42 4.78 -4.67
C PRO A 105 -14.54 4.04 -3.93
N TYR A 106 -14.19 2.95 -3.24
CA TYR A 106 -15.16 2.08 -2.57
C TYR A 106 -15.24 2.31 -1.07
N LYS A 107 -14.19 2.87 -0.45
CA LYS A 107 -14.13 3.02 1.01
C LYS A 107 -13.06 4.00 1.48
N SER A 108 -13.50 5.04 2.17
CA SER A 108 -12.61 5.91 2.95
C SER A 108 -12.57 5.50 4.42
N PHE A 109 -11.40 5.63 5.05
CA PHE A 109 -11.24 5.37 6.48
C PHE A 109 -10.01 6.04 7.09
N TYR A 110 -10.17 6.50 8.32
CA TYR A 110 -9.05 7.01 9.12
C TYR A 110 -8.22 5.86 9.70
N VAL A 111 -6.92 6.10 9.75
CA VAL A 111 -5.93 5.26 10.43
C VAL A 111 -5.05 6.13 11.31
N SER A 112 -4.47 5.51 12.34
CA SER A 112 -3.42 6.14 13.14
C SER A 112 -2.25 5.20 13.39
N ALA A 113 -1.05 5.76 13.38
CA ALA A 113 0.19 5.07 13.73
C ALA A 113 0.54 5.28 15.22
N ALA A 114 1.53 4.53 15.72
CA ALA A 114 1.98 4.70 17.10
C ALA A 114 2.85 5.95 17.28
N SER A 115 3.57 6.35 16.22
CA SER A 115 4.40 7.57 16.20
C SER A 115 4.18 8.43 14.95
N TYR A 116 4.69 9.66 15.00
CA TYR A 116 4.66 10.58 13.87
C TYR A 116 5.54 10.07 12.73
N GLU A 117 6.70 9.51 13.06
CA GLU A 117 7.65 8.95 12.11
C GLU A 117 7.04 7.77 11.35
N GLU A 118 6.33 6.88 12.05
CA GLU A 118 5.59 5.79 11.39
C GLU A 118 4.53 6.35 10.45
N LYS A 119 3.72 7.33 10.88
CA LYS A 119 2.72 7.98 10.02
C LYS A 119 3.39 8.54 8.74
N ARG A 120 4.46 9.32 8.90
CA ARG A 120 5.19 9.93 7.78
C ARG A 120 5.72 8.87 6.82
N ALA A 121 6.36 7.82 7.32
CA ALA A 121 6.87 6.73 6.48
C ALA A 121 5.75 6.06 5.66
N TRP A 122 4.56 5.82 6.23
CA TRP A 122 3.43 5.27 5.48
C TRP A 122 2.91 6.23 4.40
N MET A 123 2.85 7.54 4.69
CA MET A 123 2.32 8.52 3.75
C MET A 123 3.30 8.79 2.61
N GLU A 124 4.57 9.05 2.94
CA GLU A 124 5.64 9.35 1.99
C GLU A 124 5.80 8.22 0.98
N HIS A 125 5.87 6.95 1.40
CA HIS A 125 6.00 5.85 0.44
C HIS A 125 4.82 5.70 -0.53
N ILE A 126 3.62 6.15 -0.17
CA ILE A 126 2.44 6.09 -1.07
C ILE A 126 2.42 7.32 -1.99
N GLU A 127 2.86 8.48 -1.48
CA GLU A 127 3.01 9.72 -2.26
C GLU A 127 4.15 9.58 -3.28
N ASP A 128 5.31 9.05 -2.89
CA ASP A 128 6.44 8.76 -3.76
C ASP A 128 6.04 7.88 -4.95
N TRP A 129 5.28 6.80 -4.69
CA TRP A 129 4.76 5.93 -5.75
C TRP A 129 3.89 6.72 -6.75
N ARG A 130 3.06 7.63 -6.27
CA ARG A 130 2.19 8.44 -7.14
C ARG A 130 3.00 9.41 -7.99
N GLU A 131 4.02 10.04 -7.42
CA GLU A 131 4.90 10.95 -8.15
C GLU A 131 5.72 10.21 -9.22
N GLU A 132 6.20 9.00 -8.93
CA GLU A 132 6.92 8.16 -9.89
C GLU A 132 6.02 7.78 -11.09
N GLU A 133 4.78 7.33 -10.85
CA GLU A 133 3.85 6.94 -11.93
C GLU A 133 3.43 8.16 -12.78
N GLU A 134 3.15 9.31 -12.15
CA GLU A 134 2.83 10.55 -12.88
C GLU A 134 4.01 11.03 -13.76
N ALA A 135 5.25 10.80 -13.32
CA ALA A 135 6.43 11.11 -14.11
C ALA A 135 6.61 10.14 -15.29
N GLU A 136 6.37 8.85 -15.08
CA GLU A 136 6.42 7.83 -16.14
C GLU A 136 5.35 8.07 -17.21
N GLU A 137 4.11 8.37 -16.83
CA GLU A 137 3.02 8.71 -17.75
C GLU A 137 3.37 9.94 -18.62
N GLN A 138 3.94 10.99 -18.01
CA GLN A 138 4.37 12.18 -18.75
C GLN A 138 5.53 11.92 -19.72
N MET A 139 6.44 10.99 -19.37
CA MET A 139 7.52 10.57 -20.25
C MET A 139 7.00 9.75 -21.44
N GLU A 140 6.02 8.87 -21.23
CA GLU A 140 5.39 8.10 -22.30
C GLU A 140 4.58 8.98 -23.27
N ASP A 141 3.88 10.00 -22.78
CA ASP A 141 3.10 10.92 -23.62
C ASP A 141 4.00 11.86 -24.44
N HIS A 142 5.24 12.10 -23.98
CA HIS A 142 6.23 12.90 -24.70
C HIS A 142 7.07 12.08 -25.69
N ASP A 143 6.89 10.75 -25.80
CA ASP A 143 7.59 9.93 -26.79
C ASP A 143 7.08 10.25 -28.21
N PRO A 144 7.91 10.88 -29.08
CA PRO A 144 7.54 11.19 -30.45
C PRO A 144 7.15 9.98 -31.29
N SER A 145 7.66 8.79 -30.93
CA SER A 145 7.45 7.57 -31.68
C SER A 145 6.01 7.04 -31.57
N ARG A 146 5.30 7.31 -30.46
CA ARG A 146 3.95 6.78 -30.20
C ARG A 146 2.89 7.34 -31.17
N TRP A 147 2.96 8.63 -31.50
CA TRP A 147 2.07 9.25 -32.50
C TRP A 147 2.54 9.07 -33.95
N MET A 148 3.83 8.77 -34.18
CA MET A 148 4.31 8.38 -35.50
C MET A 148 3.81 7.00 -35.92
N GLU A 149 3.66 6.06 -34.98
CA GLU A 149 3.06 4.74 -35.25
C GLU A 149 1.57 4.83 -35.59
N THR A 150 0.82 5.71 -34.92
CA THR A 150 -0.63 5.88 -35.17
C THR A 150 -0.94 6.56 -36.52
N LEU A 151 0.03 7.27 -37.10
CA LEU A 151 -0.09 7.93 -38.41
C LEU A 151 0.30 7.02 -39.60
N MET A 152 0.74 5.79 -39.36
CA MET A 152 1.16 4.82 -40.38
C MET A 152 0.19 3.65 -40.60
N ASP A 153 -1.02 3.66 -40.02
CA ASP A 153 -2.06 2.69 -40.36
C ASP A 153 -2.89 3.18 -41.58
N PRO A 154 -2.87 2.48 -42.74
CA PRO A 154 -3.61 2.87 -43.95
C PRO A 154 -5.13 2.66 -43.89
#